data_AF-A0A958L6Y7-F1
#
_entry.id   AF-A0A958L6Y7-F1
#
_cell.length_a   1.000
_cell.length_b   1.000
_cell.length_c   1.000
_cell.angle_alpha   90.00
_cell.angle_beta   90.00
_cell.angle_gamma   90.00
#
_symmetry.space_group_name_H-M   'P 1'
#
loop_
_entity.id
_entity.type
_entity.pdbx_description
1 polymer ?
#
loop_
_entity_poly.entity_id
_entity_poly.type
_entity_poly.pdbx_seq_one_letter_code
_entity_poly.pdbx_strand_id
1 'polypeptide(L)'
;MRSSAEKIFLWLYLPLVIIFYLVYKYPTWFVSESEVANTFYWWGKSTSFWYNSLYTGIVCFICAKILWRGKTPYGKDKTKALSPYQRKKFMSIFGAQLLFFYLVPFYLPYLMNGKSFFADSYSPLNKNAYVYLYNGFTSLGGFVYIFVIVPLAVWFFGKRYCSWFCACGNLAEVIGVTKWGNNWVTKYTPRGATAKKLEIVQYIFLAFAVVFEMVLFLHGWNVIAAPNLVEALRAFQDLAVDLMFGALIGVGAYPFLGTRIWCRYGCPLAGMMRLYGKYAKSKFQVIANDNCKGLNLCTTQCPMGIDVASYAHKNKQPTMGSFGLQNSPCIGCGGCIDICPVKALSFQKILNPNAEKAW
;
A
#
# COMPACT_ATOMS: atom_id res chain seq x y z
N MET A 1 4.68 -19.05 -18.36
CA MET A 1 3.38 -18.72 -18.97
C MET A 1 2.30 -18.70 -17.89
N ARG A 2 1.25 -17.88 -18.05
CA ARG A 2 0.07 -17.83 -17.15
C ARG A 2 -0.77 -19.10 -17.34
N SER A 3 -1.33 -19.67 -16.27
CA SER A 3 -2.21 -20.85 -16.38
C SER A 3 -3.56 -20.46 -17.01
N SER A 4 -4.31 -21.42 -17.55
CA SER A 4 -5.66 -21.16 -18.10
C SER A 4 -6.59 -20.54 -17.05
N ALA A 5 -6.54 -21.04 -15.81
CA ALA A 5 -7.29 -20.47 -14.69
C ALA A 5 -6.91 -19.01 -14.39
N GLU A 6 -5.62 -18.65 -14.46
CA GLU A 6 -5.18 -17.27 -14.27
C GLU A 6 -5.66 -16.38 -15.43
N LYS A 7 -5.66 -16.87 -16.66
CA LYS A 7 -6.17 -16.12 -17.82
C LYS A 7 -7.67 -15.84 -17.70
N ILE A 8 -8.47 -16.85 -17.34
CA ILE A 8 -9.92 -16.70 -17.11
C ILE A 8 -10.17 -15.70 -15.98
N PHE A 9 -9.44 -15.83 -14.87
CA PHE A 9 -9.51 -14.88 -13.76
C PHE A 9 -9.27 -13.45 -14.25
N LEU A 10 -8.23 -13.21 -15.04
CA LEU A 10 -7.90 -11.86 -15.52
C LEU A 10 -8.92 -11.27 -16.47
N TRP A 11 -9.53 -12.11 -17.31
CA TRP A 11 -10.56 -11.69 -18.25
C TRP A 11 -11.81 -11.19 -17.51
N LEU A 12 -12.17 -11.82 -16.39
CA LEU A 12 -13.26 -11.38 -15.53
C LEU A 12 -12.85 -10.24 -14.58
N TYR A 13 -11.62 -10.30 -14.06
CA TYR A 13 -11.14 -9.44 -12.99
C TYR A 13 -11.16 -7.95 -13.35
N LEU A 14 -10.61 -7.56 -14.51
CA LEU A 14 -10.54 -6.15 -14.89
C LEU A 14 -11.95 -5.53 -15.09
N PRO A 15 -12.85 -6.13 -15.90
CA PRO A 15 -14.22 -5.64 -16.02
C PRO A 15 -14.95 -5.57 -14.67
N LEU A 16 -14.85 -6.61 -13.84
CA LEU A 16 -15.49 -6.64 -12.53
C LEU A 16 -14.98 -5.53 -11.61
N VAL A 17 -13.66 -5.33 -11.56
CA VAL A 17 -13.04 -4.26 -10.77
C VAL A 17 -13.48 -2.89 -11.27
N ILE A 18 -13.50 -2.68 -12.59
CA ILE A 18 -13.94 -1.41 -13.19
C ILE A 18 -15.40 -1.13 -12.85
N ILE A 19 -16.30 -2.07 -13.14
CA ILE A 19 -17.73 -1.94 -12.87
C ILE A 19 -17.97 -1.69 -11.38
N PHE A 20 -17.30 -2.48 -10.52
CA PHE A 20 -17.40 -2.32 -9.08
C PHE A 20 -17.02 -0.91 -8.63
N TYR A 21 -15.87 -0.39 -9.06
CA TYR A 21 -15.43 0.94 -8.64
C TYR A 21 -16.26 2.07 -9.27
N LEU A 22 -16.80 1.89 -10.47
CA LEU A 22 -17.74 2.84 -11.07
C LEU A 22 -19.03 2.92 -10.24
N VAL A 23 -19.64 1.78 -9.92
CA VAL A 23 -20.85 1.74 -9.07
C VAL A 23 -20.55 2.27 -7.67
N TYR A 24 -19.41 1.91 -7.10
CA TYR A 24 -19.02 2.32 -5.75
C TYR A 24 -18.79 3.83 -5.64
N LYS A 25 -18.05 4.44 -6.59
CA LYS A 25 -17.65 5.86 -6.52
C LYS A 25 -18.62 6.80 -7.21
N TYR A 26 -19.36 6.32 -8.21
CA TYR A 26 -20.26 7.10 -9.05
C TYR A 26 -21.64 6.41 -9.18
N PRO A 27 -22.33 6.10 -8.06
CA PRO A 27 -23.64 5.44 -8.12
C PRO A 27 -24.69 6.30 -8.83
N THR A 28 -24.57 7.63 -8.75
CA THR A 28 -25.47 8.60 -9.39
C THR A 28 -25.36 8.66 -10.91
N TRP A 29 -24.36 8.00 -11.52
CA TRP A 29 -24.32 7.82 -12.96
C TRP A 29 -25.31 6.76 -13.45
N PHE A 30 -25.80 5.92 -12.55
CA PHE A 30 -26.67 4.79 -12.88
C PHE A 30 -28.11 4.99 -12.40
N VAL A 31 -28.31 5.67 -11.27
CA VAL A 31 -29.63 5.92 -10.66
C VAL A 31 -29.72 7.31 -10.05
N SER A 32 -30.92 7.82 -9.78
CA SER A 32 -31.09 9.10 -9.09
C SER A 32 -30.63 9.05 -7.63
N GLU A 33 -30.27 10.18 -7.03
CA GLU A 33 -29.74 10.24 -5.65
C GLU A 33 -30.68 9.58 -4.62
N SER A 34 -31.99 9.79 -4.76
CA SER A 34 -33.03 9.18 -3.91
C SER A 34 -33.10 7.65 -4.03
N GLU A 35 -32.64 7.09 -5.14
CA GLU A 35 -32.69 5.65 -5.42
C GLU A 35 -31.40 4.93 -5.02
N VAL A 36 -30.28 5.65 -4.84
CA VAL A 36 -28.97 5.05 -4.57
C VAL A 36 -29.01 4.09 -3.37
N ALA A 37 -29.66 4.49 -2.28
CA ALA A 37 -29.80 3.64 -1.11
C ALA A 37 -30.58 2.36 -1.43
N ASN A 38 -31.71 2.46 -2.14
CA ASN A 38 -32.56 1.32 -2.46
C ASN A 38 -31.90 0.36 -3.46
N THR A 39 -31.10 0.87 -4.40
CA THR A 39 -30.47 0.05 -5.46
C THR A 39 -29.15 -0.57 -5.02
N PHE A 40 -28.30 0.21 -4.34
CA PHE A 40 -26.91 -0.17 -4.08
C PHE A 40 -26.62 -0.50 -2.61
N TYR A 41 -27.52 -0.23 -1.66
CA TYR A 41 -27.31 -0.68 -0.30
C TYR A 41 -27.84 -2.10 -0.16
N TRP A 42 -26.95 -3.02 0.17
CA TRP A 42 -27.29 -4.43 0.35
C TRP A 42 -27.38 -4.72 1.84
N TRP A 43 -28.52 -5.25 2.28
CA TRP A 43 -28.83 -5.50 3.69
C TRP A 43 -28.62 -4.27 4.59
N GLY A 44 -29.06 -3.09 4.13
CA GLY A 44 -28.93 -1.83 4.87
C GLY A 44 -27.51 -1.26 4.96
N LYS A 45 -26.54 -1.85 4.26
CA LYS A 45 -25.14 -1.44 4.25
C LYS A 45 -24.71 -0.91 2.90
N SER A 46 -23.90 0.15 2.93
CA SER A 46 -23.31 0.75 1.75
C SER A 46 -22.34 -0.20 1.03
N THR A 47 -22.13 0.02 -0.27
CA THR A 47 -21.11 -0.67 -1.06
C THR A 47 -19.69 -0.51 -0.48
N SER A 48 -19.40 0.60 0.20
CA SER A 48 -18.14 0.84 0.93
C SER A 48 -17.92 -0.19 2.05
N PHE A 49 -18.96 -0.47 2.82
CA PHE A 49 -18.90 -1.46 3.88
C PHE A 49 -18.56 -2.83 3.31
N TRP A 50 -19.28 -3.28 2.28
CA TRP A 50 -19.05 -4.59 1.67
C TRP A 50 -17.68 -4.72 1.02
N TYR A 51 -17.21 -3.65 0.35
CA TYR A 51 -15.85 -3.56 -0.15
C TYR A 51 -14.83 -3.79 0.97
N ASN A 52 -14.94 -3.03 2.06
CA ASN A 52 -13.97 -3.09 3.13
C ASN A 52 -14.05 -4.41 3.91
N SER A 53 -15.25 -4.99 4.05
CA SER A 53 -15.47 -6.32 4.61
C SER A 53 -14.76 -7.40 3.80
N LEU A 54 -14.94 -7.39 2.47
CA LEU A 54 -14.25 -8.34 1.58
C LEU A 54 -12.74 -8.14 1.61
N TYR A 55 -12.28 -6.89 1.52
CA TYR A 55 -10.87 -6.52 1.59
C TYR A 55 -10.22 -7.03 2.89
N THR A 56 -10.85 -6.70 4.02
CA THR A 56 -10.38 -7.09 5.36
C THR A 56 -10.42 -8.60 5.53
N GLY A 57 -11.50 -9.25 5.09
CA GLY A 57 -11.63 -10.70 5.11
C GLY A 57 -10.50 -11.41 4.38
N ILE A 58 -10.15 -10.96 3.16
CA ILE A 58 -9.03 -11.51 2.38
C ILE A 58 -7.69 -11.33 3.13
N VAL A 59 -7.42 -10.11 3.61
CA VAL A 59 -6.17 -9.79 4.33
C VAL A 59 -6.03 -10.63 5.60
N CYS A 60 -7.06 -10.63 6.45
CA CYS A 60 -7.07 -11.36 7.71
C CYS A 60 -6.99 -12.88 7.48
N PHE A 61 -7.72 -13.42 6.50
CA PHE A 61 -7.67 -14.84 6.16
C PHE A 61 -6.26 -15.29 5.73
N ILE A 62 -5.63 -14.55 4.81
CA ILE A 62 -4.28 -14.91 4.34
C ILE A 62 -3.26 -14.77 5.48
N CYS A 63 -3.33 -13.71 6.29
CA CYS A 63 -2.45 -13.55 7.45
C CYS A 63 -2.62 -14.68 8.46
N ALA A 64 -3.87 -15.00 8.85
CA ALA A 64 -4.18 -16.09 9.77
C ALA A 64 -3.64 -17.43 9.24
N LYS A 65 -3.83 -17.70 7.95
CA LYS A 65 -3.29 -18.90 7.29
C LYS A 65 -1.76 -18.98 7.36
N ILE A 66 -1.05 -17.86 7.14
CA ILE A 66 0.42 -17.83 7.21
C ILE A 66 0.90 -18.04 8.64
N LEU A 67 0.29 -17.34 9.60
CA LEU A 67 0.65 -17.41 11.02
C LEU A 67 0.39 -18.80 11.60
N TRP A 68 -0.76 -19.42 11.25
CA TRP A 68 -1.12 -20.76 11.68
C TRP A 68 -0.20 -21.82 11.09
N ARG A 69 0.09 -21.76 9.78
CA ARG A 69 1.04 -22.70 9.15
C ARG A 69 2.44 -22.56 9.72
N GLY A 70 2.85 -21.37 10.14
CA GLY A 70 4.18 -21.11 10.70
C GLY A 70 5.33 -21.37 9.71
N LYS A 71 5.05 -21.44 8.41
CA LYS A 71 6.03 -21.66 7.33
C LYS A 71 6.24 -20.40 6.51
N THR A 72 7.44 -20.24 5.96
CA THR A 72 7.72 -19.10 5.09
C THR A 72 6.83 -19.15 3.83
N PRO A 73 6.22 -18.03 3.44
CA PRO A 73 5.51 -18.00 2.17
C PRO A 73 6.46 -17.75 0.98
N TYR A 74 7.71 -17.31 1.23
CA TYR A 74 8.69 -16.97 0.23
C TYR A 74 9.49 -18.18 -0.26
N GLY A 75 9.86 -18.19 -1.54
CA GLY A 75 10.68 -19.25 -2.13
C GLY A 75 9.96 -20.57 -2.37
N LYS A 76 10.72 -21.55 -2.87
CA LYS A 76 10.24 -22.90 -3.21
C LYS A 76 10.23 -23.83 -2.00
N ASP A 77 11.15 -23.65 -1.07
CA ASP A 77 11.21 -24.44 0.16
C ASP A 77 10.09 -24.02 1.12
N LYS A 78 8.99 -24.77 1.10
CA LYS A 78 7.84 -24.57 1.98
C LYS A 78 8.01 -25.22 3.36
N THR A 79 9.11 -25.91 3.61
CA THR A 79 9.40 -26.55 4.89
C THR A 79 10.06 -25.57 5.88
N LYS A 80 10.75 -24.55 5.36
CA LYS A 80 11.39 -23.49 6.13
C LYS A 80 10.40 -22.76 7.04
N ALA A 81 10.75 -22.65 8.32
CA ALA A 81 9.96 -21.95 9.33
C ALA A 81 9.83 -20.45 9.01
N LEU A 82 8.70 -19.87 9.42
CA LEU A 82 8.45 -18.44 9.34
C LEU A 82 9.39 -17.70 10.29
N SER A 83 10.19 -16.77 9.77
CA SER A 83 11.14 -16.02 10.58
C SER A 83 10.40 -15.13 11.60
N PRO A 84 11.03 -14.80 12.75
CA PRO A 84 10.43 -13.91 13.75
C PRO A 84 10.03 -12.56 13.18
N TYR A 85 10.80 -12.04 12.22
CA TYR A 85 10.50 -10.79 11.52
C TYR A 85 9.19 -10.87 10.73
N GLN A 86 9.05 -11.91 9.91
CA GLN A 86 7.84 -12.12 9.11
C GLN A 86 6.62 -12.41 9.99
N ARG A 87 6.80 -13.19 11.06
CA ARG A 87 5.73 -13.46 12.03
C ARG A 87 5.20 -12.15 12.62
N LYS A 88 6.08 -11.28 13.12
CA LYS A 88 5.69 -9.97 13.66
C LYS A 88 5.03 -9.08 12.61
N LYS A 89 5.54 -9.09 11.38
CA LYS A 89 4.94 -8.34 10.27
C LYS A 89 3.51 -8.80 9.95
N PHE A 90 3.28 -10.10 9.77
CA PHE A 90 1.94 -10.61 9.46
C PHE A 90 0.97 -10.50 10.64
N MET A 91 1.45 -10.55 11.90
CA MET A 91 0.63 -10.20 13.06
C MET A 91 0.24 -8.72 13.06
N SER A 92 1.18 -7.82 12.73
CA SER A 92 0.92 -6.39 12.60
C SER A 92 -0.11 -6.11 11.50
N ILE A 93 0.04 -6.73 10.32
CA ILE A 93 -0.92 -6.58 9.22
C ILE A 93 -2.31 -7.06 9.62
N PHE A 94 -2.41 -8.24 10.25
CA PHE A 94 -3.69 -8.78 10.71
C PHE A 94 -4.37 -7.84 11.71
N GLY A 95 -3.65 -7.43 12.76
CA GLY A 95 -4.18 -6.56 13.81
C GLY A 95 -4.53 -5.17 13.27
N ALA A 96 -3.67 -4.59 12.43
CA ALA A 96 -3.92 -3.27 11.87
C ALA A 96 -5.15 -3.25 10.97
N GLN A 97 -5.28 -4.25 10.09
CA GLN A 97 -6.43 -4.37 9.20
C GLN A 97 -7.74 -4.57 9.97
N LEU A 98 -7.75 -5.49 10.93
CA LEU A 98 -8.96 -5.79 11.68
C LEU A 98 -9.36 -4.63 12.60
N LEU A 99 -8.42 -4.14 13.41
CA LEU A 99 -8.74 -3.15 14.45
C LEU A 99 -8.92 -1.75 13.86
N PHE A 100 -7.91 -1.24 13.16
CA PHE A 100 -7.88 0.18 12.75
C PHE A 100 -8.60 0.44 11.43
N PHE A 101 -8.51 -0.48 10.46
CA PHE A 101 -9.08 -0.25 9.13
C PHE A 101 -10.48 -0.85 8.93
N TYR A 102 -10.97 -1.66 9.88
CA TYR A 102 -12.30 -2.24 9.82
C TYR A 102 -13.17 -1.90 11.03
N LEU A 103 -12.77 -2.30 12.25
CA LEU A 103 -13.59 -2.10 13.44
C LEU A 103 -13.76 -0.62 13.81
N VAL A 104 -12.69 0.17 13.79
CA VAL A 104 -12.78 1.62 14.09
C VAL A 104 -13.73 2.37 13.14
N PRO A 105 -13.61 2.27 11.80
CA PRO A 105 -14.49 3.03 10.91
C PRO A 105 -15.93 2.50 10.85
N PHE A 106 -16.18 1.19 11.04
CA PHE A 106 -17.51 0.61 10.79
C PHE A 106 -18.23 0.07 12.03
N TYR A 107 -17.50 -0.32 13.08
CA TYR A 107 -18.09 -0.91 14.29
C TYR A 107 -18.13 0.09 15.46
N LEU A 108 -17.15 0.98 15.57
CA LEU A 108 -17.14 2.01 16.62
C LEU A 108 -18.31 3.01 16.51
N PRO A 109 -18.71 3.52 15.32
CA PRO A 109 -19.86 4.41 15.22
C PRO A 109 -21.17 3.74 15.62
N TYR A 110 -21.29 2.42 15.43
CA TYR A 110 -22.41 1.64 15.93
C TYR A 110 -22.46 1.66 17.46
N LEU A 111 -21.33 1.39 18.13
CA LEU A 111 -21.24 1.41 19.59
C LEU A 111 -21.51 2.80 20.18
N MET A 112 -21.10 3.86 19.50
CA MET A 112 -21.21 5.24 20.00
C MET A 112 -22.58 5.89 19.76
N ASN A 113 -23.23 5.59 18.63
CA ASN A 113 -24.45 6.31 18.22
C ASN A 113 -25.76 5.55 18.54
N GLY A 114 -25.69 4.35 19.12
CA GLY A 114 -26.87 3.56 19.52
C GLY A 114 -27.80 3.15 18.35
N LYS A 115 -27.39 3.35 17.10
CA LYS A 115 -28.13 2.94 15.90
C LYS A 115 -28.01 1.43 15.71
N SER A 116 -28.93 0.80 14.97
CA SER A 116 -28.77 -0.60 14.54
C SER A 116 -27.48 -0.77 13.71
N PHE A 117 -26.78 -1.89 13.85
CA PHE A 117 -25.56 -2.15 13.09
C PHE A 117 -25.81 -2.02 11.58
N PHE A 118 -26.99 -2.40 11.10
CA PHE A 118 -27.35 -2.34 9.68
C PHE A 118 -27.98 -1.01 9.23
N ALA A 119 -27.89 0.05 10.05
CA ALA A 119 -28.39 1.37 9.69
C ALA A 119 -27.24 2.29 9.24
N ASP A 120 -26.77 2.14 8.00
CA ASP A 120 -25.86 3.11 7.37
C ASP A 120 -26.64 4.34 6.90
N SER A 121 -26.26 5.53 7.35
CA SER A 121 -26.81 6.78 6.80
C SER A 121 -26.17 7.07 5.45
N TYR A 122 -26.99 7.30 4.42
CA TYR A 122 -26.50 7.70 3.11
C TYR A 122 -25.72 9.02 3.21
N SER A 123 -24.53 9.05 2.62
CA SER A 123 -23.76 10.27 2.44
C SER A 123 -23.45 10.40 0.95
N PRO A 124 -23.98 11.42 0.25
CA PRO A 124 -23.79 11.60 -1.19
C PRO A 124 -22.32 11.80 -1.59
N LEU A 125 -21.47 12.15 -0.62
CA LEU A 125 -20.03 12.35 -0.78
C LEU A 125 -19.21 11.25 -0.10
N ASN A 126 -19.69 10.00 -0.08
CA ASN A 126 -18.91 8.88 0.45
C ASN A 126 -17.81 8.42 -0.53
N LYS A 127 -16.98 9.37 -1.00
CA LYS A 127 -15.80 9.12 -1.83
C LYS A 127 -14.57 8.84 -0.97
N ASN A 128 -14.73 8.58 0.33
CA ASN A 128 -13.65 8.54 1.30
C ASN A 128 -12.73 7.31 1.13
N ALA A 129 -11.71 7.45 0.27
CA ALA A 129 -10.41 6.93 0.67
C ALA A 129 -9.97 7.84 1.84
N TYR A 130 -9.84 7.27 3.05
CA TYR A 130 -9.50 7.96 4.32
C TYR A 130 -8.12 8.65 4.33
N VAL A 131 -7.54 8.94 3.17
CA VAL A 131 -6.16 9.42 2.99
C VAL A 131 -6.13 10.88 2.52
N TYR A 132 -7.27 11.55 2.31
CA TYR A 132 -7.27 12.93 1.83
C TYR A 132 -7.39 13.95 2.96
N LEU A 133 -6.44 14.89 3.00
CA LEU A 133 -6.33 16.00 3.97
C LEU A 133 -7.64 16.77 4.18
N TYR A 134 -8.50 16.84 3.15
CA TYR A 134 -9.82 17.46 3.25
C TYR A 134 -10.68 16.84 4.35
N ASN A 135 -10.74 15.51 4.45
CA ASN A 135 -11.42 14.81 5.55
C ASN A 135 -10.74 15.08 6.91
N GLY A 136 -9.45 15.45 6.86
CA GLY A 136 -8.72 15.93 8.01
C GLY A 136 -9.24 17.26 8.53
N PHE A 137 -9.74 18.13 7.67
CA PHE A 137 -10.24 19.44 8.08
C PHE A 137 -11.76 19.48 8.29
N THR A 138 -12.50 18.45 7.88
CA THR A 138 -13.96 18.38 8.13
C THR A 138 -14.32 17.98 9.56
N SER A 139 -13.37 17.45 10.34
CA SER A 139 -13.61 17.06 11.73
C SER A 139 -12.32 17.07 12.55
N LEU A 140 -12.42 17.33 13.85
CA LEU A 140 -11.28 17.25 14.77
C LEU A 140 -10.62 15.85 14.75
N GLY A 141 -11.42 14.79 14.63
CA GLY A 141 -10.91 13.42 14.54
C GLY A 141 -10.10 13.17 13.26
N GLY A 142 -10.60 13.66 12.12
CA GLY A 142 -9.84 13.64 10.87
C GLY A 142 -8.52 14.41 10.99
N PHE A 143 -8.54 15.58 11.64
CA PHE A 143 -7.37 16.44 11.79
C PHE A 143 -6.28 15.71 12.56
N VAL A 144 -6.64 15.17 13.73
CA VAL A 144 -5.74 14.39 14.57
C VAL A 144 -5.21 13.18 13.81
N TYR A 145 -6.06 12.46 13.06
CA TYR A 145 -5.61 11.30 12.30
C TYR A 145 -4.57 11.67 11.23
N ILE A 146 -4.83 12.69 10.42
CA ILE A 146 -3.99 13.03 9.27
C ILE A 146 -2.73 13.81 9.67
N PHE A 147 -2.82 14.75 10.61
CA PHE A 147 -1.70 15.64 10.95
C PHE A 147 -0.89 15.18 12.15
N VAL A 148 -1.45 14.31 12.99
CA VAL A 148 -0.78 13.82 14.19
C VAL A 148 -0.49 12.33 14.08
N ILE A 149 -1.52 11.48 13.96
CA ILE A 149 -1.36 10.02 14.03
C ILE A 149 -0.53 9.49 12.86
N VAL A 150 -0.87 9.86 11.61
CA VAL A 150 -0.15 9.37 10.44
C VAL A 150 1.32 9.85 10.45
N PRO A 151 1.65 11.15 10.59
CA PRO A 151 3.03 11.61 10.67
C PRO A 151 3.82 10.99 11.82
N LEU A 152 3.21 10.84 13.00
CA LEU A 152 3.86 10.17 14.13
C LEU A 152 4.14 8.70 13.82
N ALA A 153 3.17 7.97 13.26
CA ALA A 153 3.36 6.58 12.85
C ALA A 153 4.48 6.46 11.80
N VAL A 154 4.49 7.35 10.80
CA VAL A 154 5.55 7.40 9.79
C VAL A 154 6.90 7.73 10.41
N TRP A 155 6.96 8.65 11.38
CA TRP A 155 8.19 9.00 12.07
C TRP A 155 8.71 7.82 12.91
N PHE A 156 7.85 7.11 13.62
CA PHE A 156 8.23 5.94 14.43
C PHE A 156 8.62 4.73 13.57
N PHE A 157 7.83 4.38 12.56
CA PHE A 157 8.02 3.16 11.76
C PHE A 157 8.86 3.36 10.49
N GLY A 158 9.03 4.60 10.02
CA GLY A 158 9.70 4.91 8.75
C GLY A 158 8.96 4.28 7.57
N LYS A 159 9.69 3.94 6.49
CA LYS A 159 9.07 3.24 5.34
C LYS A 159 8.59 1.81 5.65
N ARG A 160 8.90 1.25 6.83
CA ARG A 160 8.29 -0.02 7.26
C ARG A 160 6.79 0.11 7.47
N TYR A 161 6.27 1.32 7.70
CA TYR A 161 4.83 1.60 7.71
C TYR A 161 4.12 0.99 6.49
N CYS A 162 4.70 1.14 5.30
CA CYS A 162 4.12 0.61 4.06
C CYS A 162 4.02 -0.92 4.02
N SER A 163 4.88 -1.66 4.75
CA SER A 163 4.86 -3.13 4.76
C SER A 163 4.29 -3.75 6.03
N TRP A 164 4.05 -2.95 7.08
CA TRP A 164 3.57 -3.43 8.39
C TRP A 164 2.19 -2.90 8.77
N PHE A 165 1.77 -1.75 8.23
CA PHE A 165 0.59 -1.04 8.71
C PHE A 165 -0.27 -0.41 7.62
N CYS A 166 0.26 0.17 6.53
CA CYS A 166 -0.60 0.83 5.52
C CYS A 166 -1.69 -0.11 5.02
N ALA A 167 -2.97 0.30 5.07
CA ALA A 167 -4.08 -0.44 4.49
C ALA A 167 -3.75 -0.92 3.06
N CYS A 168 -3.38 0.02 2.19
CA CYS A 168 -2.89 -0.22 0.83
C CYS A 168 -1.82 -1.32 0.73
N GLY A 169 -0.89 -1.28 1.67
CA GLY A 169 0.27 -2.15 1.74
C GLY A 169 -0.04 -3.51 2.32
N ASN A 170 -1.06 -3.61 3.19
CA ASN A 170 -1.53 -4.85 3.78
C ASN A 170 -2.01 -5.79 2.68
N LEU A 171 -2.91 -5.32 1.80
CA LEU A 171 -3.36 -6.11 0.64
C LEU A 171 -2.20 -6.45 -0.29
N ALA A 172 -1.35 -5.49 -0.63
CA ALA A 172 -0.20 -5.72 -1.50
C ALA A 172 0.75 -6.81 -0.95
N GLU A 173 0.96 -6.84 0.36
CA GLU A 173 1.82 -7.81 1.02
C GLU A 173 1.18 -9.20 1.04
N VAL A 174 -0.09 -9.31 1.44
CA VAL A 174 -0.77 -10.61 1.51
C VAL A 174 -0.98 -11.22 0.13
N ILE A 175 -1.34 -10.40 -0.87
CA ILE A 175 -1.51 -10.87 -2.25
C ILE A 175 -0.15 -11.27 -2.81
N GLY A 176 0.90 -10.48 -2.57
CA GLY A 176 2.25 -10.74 -3.07
C GLY A 176 2.84 -12.07 -2.62
N VAL A 177 2.31 -12.68 -1.57
CA VAL A 177 2.74 -13.98 -1.06
C VAL A 177 1.81 -15.16 -1.43
N THR A 178 0.70 -14.89 -2.11
CA THR A 178 -0.14 -15.94 -2.71
C THR A 178 0.54 -16.59 -3.91
N LYS A 179 0.01 -17.72 -4.38
CA LYS A 179 0.56 -18.43 -5.56
C LYS A 179 0.61 -17.54 -6.80
N TRP A 180 -0.48 -16.83 -7.12
CA TRP A 180 -0.54 -15.94 -8.26
C TRP A 180 0.20 -14.63 -8.00
N GLY A 181 -0.02 -13.98 -6.84
CA GLY A 181 0.66 -12.72 -6.55
C GLY A 181 2.18 -12.86 -6.44
N ASN A 182 2.71 -13.98 -5.97
CA ASN A 182 4.15 -14.24 -6.01
C ASN A 182 4.66 -14.37 -7.46
N ASN A 183 3.88 -14.93 -8.38
CA ASN A 183 4.22 -14.92 -9.81
C ASN A 183 4.18 -13.49 -10.36
N TRP A 184 3.24 -12.66 -9.93
CA TRP A 184 3.16 -11.26 -10.36
C TRP A 184 4.37 -10.45 -9.90
N VAL A 185 4.77 -10.63 -8.64
CA VAL A 185 6.01 -10.04 -8.10
C VAL A 185 7.24 -10.52 -8.87
N THR A 186 7.41 -11.83 -9.02
CA THR A 186 8.64 -12.39 -9.60
C THR A 186 8.80 -12.12 -11.09
N LYS A 187 7.71 -12.16 -11.87
CA LYS A 187 7.77 -12.09 -13.34
C LYS A 187 7.41 -10.73 -13.92
N TYR A 188 6.47 -10.01 -13.31
CA TYR A 188 5.87 -8.83 -13.95
C TYR A 188 6.25 -7.50 -13.29
N THR A 189 6.87 -7.51 -12.11
CA THR A 189 7.33 -6.26 -11.48
C THR A 189 8.36 -5.56 -12.38
N PRO A 190 8.14 -4.27 -12.76
CA PRO A 190 9.08 -3.52 -13.59
C PRO A 190 10.45 -3.39 -12.90
N ARG A 191 11.52 -3.69 -13.64
CA ARG A 191 12.91 -3.65 -13.16
C ARG A 191 13.80 -2.92 -14.17
N GLY A 192 14.97 -2.48 -13.73
CA GLY A 192 15.97 -1.82 -14.58
C GLY A 192 15.95 -0.28 -14.49
N ALA A 193 16.79 0.35 -15.30
CA ALA A 193 17.04 1.79 -15.26
C ALA A 193 15.80 2.62 -15.62
N THR A 194 15.03 2.20 -16.63
CA THR A 194 13.79 2.89 -17.02
C THR A 194 12.76 2.87 -15.89
N ALA A 195 12.55 1.72 -15.26
CA ALA A 195 11.68 1.60 -14.10
C ALA A 195 12.13 2.51 -12.94
N LYS A 196 13.45 2.59 -12.69
CA LYS A 196 14.01 3.51 -11.68
C LYS A 196 13.76 4.98 -12.04
N LYS A 197 13.91 5.37 -13.31
CA LYS A 197 13.64 6.75 -13.77
C LYS A 197 12.17 7.14 -13.58
N LEU A 198 11.24 6.20 -13.82
CA LEU A 198 9.80 6.42 -13.62
C LEU A 198 9.41 6.68 -12.15
N GLU A 199 10.29 6.41 -11.18
CA GLU A 199 10.04 6.78 -9.78
C GLU A 199 9.89 8.29 -9.59
N ILE A 200 10.31 9.11 -10.57
CA ILE A 200 10.05 10.57 -10.56
C ILE A 200 8.55 10.90 -10.55
N VAL A 201 7.72 10.03 -11.13
CA VAL A 201 6.26 10.18 -11.15
C VAL A 201 5.70 10.32 -9.73
N GLN A 202 6.32 9.65 -8.74
CA GLN A 202 5.90 9.75 -7.35
C GLN A 202 6.03 11.17 -6.79
N TYR A 203 7.04 11.93 -7.23
CA TYR A 203 7.21 13.33 -6.84
C TYR A 203 6.22 14.24 -7.55
N ILE A 204 5.80 13.91 -8.77
CA ILE A 204 4.74 14.63 -9.48
C ILE A 204 3.42 14.49 -8.72
N PHE A 205 3.06 13.27 -8.30
CA PHE A 205 1.88 13.04 -7.46
C PHE A 205 1.97 13.75 -6.10
N LEU A 206 3.15 13.76 -5.49
CA LEU A 206 3.36 14.48 -4.23
C LEU A 206 3.19 16.00 -4.42
N ALA A 207 3.79 16.58 -5.45
CA ALA A 207 3.67 18.01 -5.74
C ALA A 207 2.21 18.38 -6.03
N PHE A 208 1.52 17.57 -6.85
CA PHE A 208 0.10 17.74 -7.10
C PHE A 208 -0.71 17.68 -5.79
N ALA A 209 -0.47 16.69 -4.94
CA ALA A 209 -1.15 16.56 -3.65
C ALA A 209 -0.94 17.80 -2.77
N VAL A 210 0.30 18.27 -2.63
CA VAL A 210 0.62 19.46 -1.82
C VAL A 210 -0.06 20.73 -2.36
N VAL A 211 0.00 20.96 -3.68
CA VAL A 211 -0.64 22.14 -4.30
C VAL A 211 -2.16 22.08 -4.14
N PHE A 212 -2.75 20.92 -4.41
CA PHE A 212 -4.18 20.70 -4.27
C PHE A 212 -4.64 20.93 -2.83
N GLU A 213 -3.93 20.38 -1.86
CA GLU A 213 -4.22 20.54 -0.43
C GLU A 213 -4.08 22.00 0.02
N MET A 214 -3.07 22.72 -0.46
CA MET A 214 -2.87 24.14 -0.16
C MET A 214 -4.03 24.99 -0.70
N VAL A 215 -4.51 24.73 -1.92
CA VAL A 215 -5.66 25.45 -2.50
C VAL A 215 -6.92 25.21 -1.68
N LEU A 216 -7.18 23.95 -1.28
CA LEU A 216 -8.33 23.63 -0.41
C LEU A 216 -8.24 24.31 0.95
N PHE A 217 -7.05 24.35 1.54
CA PHE A 217 -6.81 25.00 2.83
C PHE A 217 -7.07 26.51 2.76
N LEU A 218 -6.48 27.20 1.77
CA LEU A 218 -6.66 28.64 1.60
C LEU A 218 -8.11 29.01 1.29
N HIS A 219 -8.82 28.17 0.52
CA HIS A 219 -10.23 28.36 0.26
C HIS A 219 -11.08 28.17 1.52
N GLY A 220 -10.84 27.09 2.29
CA GLY A 220 -11.55 26.83 3.53
C GLY A 220 -11.34 27.89 4.62
N TRP A 221 -10.21 28.61 4.58
CA TRP A 221 -9.89 29.73 5.46
C TRP A 221 -10.35 31.10 4.91
N ASN A 222 -11.10 31.12 3.80
CA ASN A 222 -11.57 32.32 3.12
C ASN A 222 -10.45 33.29 2.70
N VAL A 223 -9.21 32.81 2.54
CA VAL A 223 -8.07 33.60 2.04
C VAL A 223 -8.18 33.78 0.53
N ILE A 224 -8.73 32.78 -0.17
CA ILE A 224 -9.01 32.82 -1.61
C ILE A 224 -10.47 32.41 -1.89
N ALA A 225 -11.15 33.17 -2.75
CA ALA A 225 -12.48 32.83 -3.24
C ALA A 225 -12.37 32.29 -4.67
N ALA A 226 -12.21 30.98 -4.80
CA ALA A 226 -12.05 30.30 -6.10
C ALA A 226 -12.95 29.05 -6.21
N PRO A 227 -14.28 29.18 -6.11
CA PRO A 227 -15.20 28.05 -6.05
C PRO A 227 -15.08 27.12 -7.28
N ASN A 228 -15.04 27.68 -8.49
CA ASN A 228 -14.91 26.93 -9.74
C ASN A 228 -13.59 26.13 -9.82
N LEU A 229 -12.49 26.71 -9.33
CA LEU A 229 -11.20 26.03 -9.28
C LEU A 229 -11.22 24.87 -8.29
N VAL A 230 -11.79 25.08 -7.11
CA VAL A 230 -11.92 24.04 -6.08
C VAL A 230 -12.80 22.89 -6.57
N GLU A 231 -13.91 23.18 -7.23
CA GLU A 231 -14.79 22.17 -7.81
C GLU A 231 -14.08 21.36 -8.92
N ALA A 232 -13.41 22.04 -9.86
CA ALA A 232 -12.65 21.38 -10.92
C ALA A 232 -11.53 20.50 -10.36
N LEU A 233 -10.80 20.98 -9.36
CA LEU A 233 -9.73 20.21 -8.73
C LEU A 233 -10.27 19.00 -7.95
N ARG A 234 -11.41 19.12 -7.28
CA ARG A 234 -12.09 17.99 -6.62
C ARG A 234 -12.55 16.94 -7.63
N ALA A 235 -13.16 17.37 -8.74
CA ALA A 235 -13.55 16.48 -9.82
C ALA A 235 -12.34 15.72 -10.41
N PHE A 236 -11.22 16.42 -10.63
CA PHE A 236 -9.99 15.78 -11.09
C PHE A 236 -9.43 14.81 -10.05
N GLN A 237 -9.42 15.16 -8.77
CA GLN A 237 -8.98 14.27 -7.69
C GLN A 237 -9.83 12.98 -7.67
N ASP A 238 -11.15 13.11 -7.70
CA ASP A 238 -12.09 11.98 -7.65
C ASP A 238 -11.95 11.04 -8.85
N LEU A 239 -11.68 11.59 -10.04
CA LEU A 239 -11.56 10.81 -11.27
C LEU A 239 -10.14 10.25 -11.43
N ALA A 240 -9.13 11.12 -11.45
CA ALA A 240 -7.76 10.73 -11.73
C ALA A 240 -7.10 10.06 -10.53
N VAL A 241 -7.11 10.67 -9.35
CA VAL A 241 -6.35 10.15 -8.20
C VAL A 241 -7.08 8.97 -7.56
N ASP A 242 -8.38 9.10 -7.30
CA ASP A 242 -9.18 8.08 -6.63
C ASP A 242 -9.53 6.91 -7.53
N LEU A 243 -10.25 7.16 -8.62
CA LEU A 243 -10.71 6.10 -9.51
C LEU A 243 -9.56 5.53 -10.34
N MET A 244 -8.87 6.35 -11.14
CA MET A 244 -7.84 5.82 -12.05
C MET A 244 -6.63 5.29 -11.28
N PHE A 245 -6.05 6.08 -10.37
CA PHE A 245 -4.77 5.75 -9.76
C PHE A 245 -4.90 4.88 -8.49
N GLY A 246 -5.82 5.22 -7.58
CA GLY A 246 -6.03 4.50 -6.33
C GLY A 246 -6.75 3.17 -6.51
N ALA A 247 -7.82 3.16 -7.31
CA ALA A 247 -8.68 1.99 -7.51
C ALA A 247 -8.26 1.12 -8.70
N LEU A 248 -8.20 1.67 -9.92
CA LEU A 248 -7.98 0.91 -11.15
C LEU A 248 -6.51 0.52 -11.34
N ILE A 249 -5.58 1.48 -11.27
CA ILE A 249 -4.14 1.20 -11.40
C ILE A 249 -3.60 0.58 -10.12
N GLY A 250 -4.09 1.01 -8.95
CA GLY A 250 -3.71 0.45 -7.66
C GLY A 250 -3.95 -1.05 -7.62
N VAL A 251 -5.21 -1.47 -7.53
CA VAL A 251 -5.56 -2.89 -7.39
C VAL A 251 -5.54 -3.60 -8.74
N GLY A 252 -6.15 -3.00 -9.77
CA GLY A 252 -6.29 -3.61 -11.09
C GLY A 252 -4.98 -3.91 -11.82
N ALA A 253 -3.91 -3.16 -11.57
CA ALA A 253 -2.61 -3.43 -12.19
C ALA A 253 -1.75 -4.48 -11.45
N TYR A 254 -2.16 -4.97 -10.27
CA TYR A 254 -1.40 -5.98 -9.51
C TYR A 254 -0.98 -7.20 -10.34
N PRO A 255 -1.88 -7.79 -11.17
CA PRO A 255 -1.50 -8.94 -11.97
C PRO A 255 -0.52 -8.65 -13.11
N PHE A 256 -0.41 -7.39 -13.52
CA PHE A 256 0.34 -6.99 -14.71
C PHE A 256 1.66 -6.31 -14.41
N LEU A 257 1.77 -5.63 -13.26
CA LEU A 257 2.93 -4.81 -12.90
C LEU A 257 3.46 -5.11 -11.48
N GLY A 258 2.97 -6.18 -10.86
CA GLY A 258 3.32 -6.55 -9.49
C GLY A 258 2.50 -5.80 -8.43
N THR A 259 2.58 -6.25 -7.18
CA THR A 259 1.64 -5.85 -6.13
C THR A 259 1.93 -4.50 -5.48
N ARG A 260 3.06 -3.83 -5.82
CA ARG A 260 3.47 -2.56 -5.19
C ARG A 260 3.59 -1.41 -6.20
N ILE A 261 2.94 -1.52 -7.35
CA ILE A 261 3.06 -0.53 -8.42
C ILE A 261 2.62 0.88 -7.97
N TRP A 262 1.47 0.96 -7.29
CA TRP A 262 0.98 2.19 -6.66
C TRP A 262 1.97 2.75 -5.62
N CYS A 263 2.45 1.90 -4.72
CA CYS A 263 3.38 2.30 -3.66
C CYS A 263 4.70 2.85 -4.22
N ARG A 264 5.15 2.35 -5.39
CA ARG A 264 6.41 2.75 -6.02
C ARG A 264 6.29 4.03 -6.83
N TYR A 265 5.18 4.23 -7.56
CA TYR A 265 5.08 5.32 -8.54
C TYR A 265 4.02 6.38 -8.24
N GLY A 266 2.94 6.04 -7.53
CA GLY A 266 1.79 6.94 -7.40
C GLY A 266 1.49 7.40 -5.97
N CYS A 267 1.92 6.65 -4.95
CA CYS A 267 1.57 6.95 -3.57
C CYS A 267 2.30 8.22 -3.06
N PRO A 268 1.59 9.32 -2.76
CA PRO A 268 2.21 10.56 -2.30
C PRO A 268 2.85 10.41 -0.92
N LEU A 269 2.24 9.61 -0.03
CA LEU A 269 2.82 9.29 1.28
C LEU A 269 4.20 8.62 1.16
N ALA A 270 4.35 7.68 0.23
CA ALA A 270 5.64 7.02 0.00
C ALA A 270 6.67 8.00 -0.61
N GLY A 271 6.23 8.96 -1.42
CA GLY A 271 7.07 10.07 -1.91
C GLY A 271 7.54 10.98 -0.77
N MET A 272 6.63 11.38 0.11
CA MET A 272 6.94 12.15 1.31
C MET A 272 7.95 11.40 2.21
N MET A 273 7.73 10.10 2.46
CA MET A 273 8.65 9.26 3.22
C MET A 273 10.03 9.12 2.56
N ARG A 274 10.14 9.32 1.24
CA ARG A 274 11.43 9.32 0.55
C ARG A 274 12.21 10.61 0.80
N LEU A 275 11.54 11.75 0.96
CA LEU A 275 12.15 13.02 1.33
C LEU A 275 12.51 13.11 2.83
N TYR A 276 11.55 12.75 3.69
CA TYR A 276 11.68 12.92 5.14
C TYR A 276 12.09 11.65 5.89
N GLY A 277 12.21 10.50 5.21
CA GLY A 277 12.56 9.23 5.84
C GLY A 277 13.92 9.23 6.53
N LYS A 278 14.82 10.15 6.18
CA LYS A 278 16.11 10.36 6.87
C LYS A 278 15.93 10.90 8.31
N TYR A 279 14.80 11.50 8.63
CA TYR A 279 14.46 12.00 9.96
C TYR A 279 13.61 11.02 10.77
N ALA A 280 13.12 9.94 10.16
CA ALA A 280 12.37 8.91 10.87
C ALA A 280 13.26 8.15 11.86
N LYS A 281 12.67 7.70 12.98
CA LYS A 281 13.35 6.94 14.04
C LYS A 281 13.73 5.53 13.59
N SER A 282 12.85 4.86 12.85
CA SER A 282 13.10 3.52 12.30
C SER A 282 13.92 3.60 11.01
N LYS A 283 15.25 3.57 11.19
CA LYS A 283 16.23 3.50 10.12
C LYS A 283 16.80 2.09 10.02
N PHE A 284 16.79 1.55 8.81
CA PHE A 284 17.36 0.23 8.54
C PHE A 284 18.14 0.26 7.23
N GLN A 285 19.16 -0.59 7.17
CA GLN A 285 19.79 -0.99 5.92
C GLN A 285 19.76 -2.52 5.83
N VAL A 286 19.79 -3.01 4.61
CA VAL A 286 20.01 -4.41 4.31
C VAL A 286 21.46 -4.54 3.88
N ILE A 287 22.23 -5.35 4.60
CA ILE A 287 23.64 -5.63 4.29
C ILE A 287 23.79 -7.00 3.68
N ALA A 288 24.74 -7.11 2.75
CA ALA A 288 25.20 -8.38 2.23
C ALA A 288 26.42 -8.89 2.99
N ASN A 289 26.59 -10.22 3.00
CA ASN A 289 27.79 -10.88 3.49
C ASN A 289 28.42 -11.78 2.40
N ASP A 290 29.54 -12.39 2.76
CA ASP A 290 30.37 -13.29 1.94
C ASP A 290 29.69 -14.62 1.57
N ASN A 291 28.57 -14.99 2.20
CA ASN A 291 27.84 -16.22 1.89
C ASN A 291 27.07 -16.16 0.57
N CYS A 292 27.01 -14.99 -0.09
CA CYS A 292 26.26 -14.81 -1.33
C CYS A 292 26.77 -15.75 -2.46
N LYS A 293 25.87 -16.50 -3.10
CA LYS A 293 26.21 -17.41 -4.21
C LYS A 293 25.70 -16.96 -5.58
N GLY A 294 25.31 -15.68 -5.73
CA GLY A 294 24.89 -15.12 -7.02
C GLY A 294 23.58 -15.67 -7.60
N LEU A 295 22.65 -16.15 -6.76
CA LEU A 295 21.40 -16.81 -7.20
C LEU A 295 20.30 -15.85 -7.70
N ASN A 296 20.43 -14.55 -7.45
CA ASN A 296 19.46 -13.50 -7.84
C ASN A 296 18.02 -13.62 -7.29
N LEU A 297 17.75 -14.57 -6.38
CA LEU A 297 16.43 -14.75 -5.77
C LEU A 297 15.95 -13.52 -4.97
N CYS A 298 16.88 -12.75 -4.41
CA CYS A 298 16.57 -11.53 -3.68
C CYS A 298 15.95 -10.43 -4.58
N THR A 299 16.47 -10.23 -5.80
CA THR A 299 15.93 -9.28 -6.79
C THR A 299 14.57 -9.74 -7.32
N THR A 300 14.41 -11.04 -7.58
CA THR A 300 13.14 -11.56 -8.10
C THR A 300 12.02 -11.48 -7.07
N GLN A 301 12.32 -11.66 -5.78
CA GLN A 301 11.32 -11.56 -4.72
C GLN A 301 10.99 -10.12 -4.30
N CYS A 302 11.76 -9.11 -4.74
CA CYS A 302 11.54 -7.74 -4.33
C CYS A 302 10.28 -7.16 -4.99
N PRO A 303 9.20 -6.85 -4.23
CA PRO A 303 7.97 -6.33 -4.82
C PRO A 303 8.11 -4.86 -5.25
N MET A 304 9.13 -4.15 -4.73
CA MET A 304 9.47 -2.79 -5.17
C MET A 304 10.36 -2.79 -6.43
N GLY A 305 10.74 -3.95 -6.97
CA GLY A 305 11.55 -4.04 -8.19
C GLY A 305 12.98 -3.51 -8.03
N ILE A 306 13.52 -3.55 -6.81
CA ILE A 306 14.92 -3.18 -6.53
C ILE A 306 15.81 -4.32 -7.02
N ASP A 307 16.90 -3.96 -7.70
CA ASP A 307 17.96 -4.91 -7.99
C ASP A 307 18.82 -5.15 -6.75
N VAL A 308 18.33 -5.98 -5.83
CA VAL A 308 19.01 -6.32 -4.58
C VAL A 308 20.32 -7.06 -4.83
N ALA A 309 20.38 -7.86 -5.89
CA ALA A 309 21.53 -8.67 -6.27
C ALA A 309 22.79 -7.84 -6.52
N SER A 310 22.69 -6.67 -7.16
CA SER A 310 23.85 -5.81 -7.43
C SER A 310 24.55 -5.30 -6.17
N TYR A 311 23.85 -5.27 -5.02
CA TYR A 311 24.44 -4.93 -3.72
C TYR A 311 25.09 -6.12 -3.02
N ALA A 312 24.82 -7.35 -3.47
CA ALA A 312 25.25 -8.57 -2.78
C ALA A 312 26.26 -9.40 -3.57
N HIS A 313 26.34 -9.24 -4.89
CA HIS A 313 27.37 -9.86 -5.70
C HIS A 313 27.60 -9.12 -7.02
N LYS A 314 28.79 -9.32 -7.59
CA LYS A 314 29.15 -8.92 -8.95
C LYS A 314 29.78 -10.12 -9.65
N ASN A 315 29.32 -10.48 -10.85
CA ASN A 315 29.77 -11.69 -11.56
C ASN A 315 29.66 -12.97 -10.70
N LYS A 316 28.61 -13.09 -9.88
CA LYS A 316 28.39 -14.17 -8.90
C LYS A 316 29.41 -14.25 -7.76
N GLN A 317 30.34 -13.30 -7.67
CA GLN A 317 31.25 -13.16 -6.54
C GLN A 317 30.62 -12.26 -5.47
N PRO A 318 30.60 -12.67 -4.19
CA PRO A 318 30.02 -11.87 -3.11
C PRO A 318 30.59 -10.45 -3.06
N THR A 319 29.73 -9.48 -2.77
CA THR A 319 30.13 -8.11 -2.46
C THR A 319 29.50 -7.70 -1.13
N MET A 320 30.24 -6.93 -0.34
CA MET A 320 29.80 -6.45 0.98
C MET A 320 29.03 -5.12 0.87
N GLY A 321 28.12 -5.05 -0.09
CA GLY A 321 27.33 -3.85 -0.32
C GLY A 321 26.16 -3.71 0.66
N SER A 322 25.53 -2.54 0.63
CA SER A 322 24.32 -2.28 1.42
C SER A 322 23.35 -1.38 0.67
N PHE A 323 22.06 -1.54 0.98
CA PHE A 323 21.03 -0.63 0.52
C PHE A 323 20.02 -0.36 1.62
N GLY A 324 19.48 0.84 1.61
CA GLY A 324 18.60 1.34 2.66
C GLY A 324 17.57 2.31 2.11
N LEU A 325 17.08 3.15 3.02
CA LEU A 325 15.98 4.07 2.75
C LEU A 325 16.39 5.27 1.88
N GLN A 326 17.66 5.65 1.93
CA GLN A 326 18.20 6.85 1.27
C GLN A 326 18.53 6.60 -0.20
N ASN A 327 19.06 5.41 -0.53
CA ASN A 327 19.51 5.07 -1.88
C ASN A 327 18.53 4.17 -2.66
N SER A 328 17.41 3.76 -2.05
CA SER A 328 16.43 2.88 -2.69
C SER A 328 14.98 3.12 -2.23
N PRO A 329 13.97 2.67 -2.99
CA PRO A 329 12.56 2.69 -2.58
C PRO A 329 12.22 1.55 -1.58
N CYS A 330 13.19 1.00 -0.84
CA CYS A 330 12.96 -0.14 0.04
C CYS A 330 11.93 0.18 1.13
N ILE A 331 10.92 -0.69 1.25
CA ILE A 331 9.86 -0.63 2.28
C ILE A 331 10.14 -1.56 3.48
N GLY A 332 11.28 -2.24 3.49
CA GLY A 332 11.68 -3.13 4.59
C GLY A 332 10.77 -4.36 4.75
N CYS A 333 10.20 -4.92 3.69
CA CYS A 333 9.30 -6.08 3.82
C CYS A 333 10.01 -7.39 4.24
N GLY A 334 11.33 -7.47 4.09
CA GLY A 334 12.17 -8.62 4.46
C GLY A 334 12.13 -9.80 3.47
N GLY A 335 11.34 -9.73 2.39
CA GLY A 335 11.19 -10.83 1.44
C GLY A 335 12.51 -11.29 0.79
N CYS A 336 13.46 -10.38 0.53
CA CYS A 336 14.79 -10.70 0.00
C CYS A 336 15.67 -11.48 0.99
N ILE A 337 15.51 -11.23 2.29
CA ILE A 337 16.24 -11.94 3.35
C ILE A 337 15.66 -13.34 3.54
N ASP A 338 14.34 -13.45 3.62
CA ASP A 338 13.68 -14.73 3.89
C ASP A 338 13.72 -15.71 2.71
N ILE A 339 13.76 -15.23 1.47
CA ILE A 339 13.94 -16.11 0.31
C ILE A 339 15.38 -16.64 0.17
N CYS A 340 16.36 -15.97 0.77
CA CYS A 340 17.76 -16.34 0.61
C CYS A 340 18.04 -17.70 1.29
N PRO A 341 18.49 -18.72 0.54
CA PRO A 341 18.79 -20.03 1.13
C PRO A 341 20.09 -20.02 1.93
N VAL A 342 21.05 -19.18 1.53
CA VAL A 342 22.40 -19.08 2.13
C VAL A 342 22.52 -17.96 3.18
N LYS A 343 21.40 -17.35 3.58
CA LYS A 343 21.34 -16.28 4.59
C LYS A 343 22.35 -15.14 4.35
N ALA A 344 22.52 -14.74 3.09
CA ALA A 344 23.50 -13.74 2.68
C ALA A 344 23.09 -12.28 2.96
N LEU A 345 21.87 -12.05 3.42
CA LEU A 345 21.31 -10.72 3.65
C LEU A 345 20.77 -10.61 5.07
N SER A 346 20.97 -9.46 5.73
CA SER A 346 20.41 -9.19 7.06
C SER A 346 20.03 -7.72 7.23
N PHE A 347 19.10 -7.45 8.15
CA PHE A 347 18.80 -6.08 8.56
C PHE A 347 19.81 -5.59 9.58
N GLN A 348 20.31 -4.37 9.38
CA GLN A 348 21.13 -3.66 10.36
C GLN A 348 20.47 -2.33 10.73
N LYS A 349 20.58 -1.94 12.00
CA LYS A 349 20.16 -0.62 12.47
C LYS A 349 21.23 0.40 12.07
N ILE A 350 20.82 1.51 11.48
CA ILE A 350 21.75 2.60 11.16
C ILE A 350 22.01 3.35 12.47
N LEU A 351 23.16 3.09 13.09
CA LEU A 351 23.57 3.71 14.37
C LEU A 351 24.17 5.11 14.16
N ASN A 352 24.71 5.42 12.97
CA ASN A 352 25.27 6.73 12.62
C ASN A 352 24.87 7.13 11.17
N PRO A 353 24.17 8.26 10.95
CA PRO A 353 23.77 8.71 9.61
C PRO A 353 24.94 9.06 8.68
N ASN A 354 26.12 9.37 9.22
CA ASN A 354 27.29 9.77 8.42
C ASN A 354 28.10 8.59 7.88
N ALA A 355 27.81 7.35 8.30
CA ALA A 355 28.49 6.16 7.81
C ALA A 355 28.09 5.75 6.39
N GLU A 356 27.04 6.34 5.82
CA GLU A 356 26.58 6.08 4.44
C GLU A 356 27.47 6.72 3.35
N LYS A 357 28.45 7.58 3.71
CA LYS A 357 29.35 8.25 2.74
C LYS A 357 30.68 7.54 2.52
N ALA A 358 30.98 6.48 3.27
CA ALA A 358 32.04 5.57 2.89
C ALA A 358 31.46 4.62 1.84
N TRP A 359 32.23 4.27 0.81
CA TRP A 359 31.91 3.38 -0.32
C TRP A 359 31.36 4.05 -1.58
#